data_AF-A0A7J6GEH2-F1
#
_entry.id   AF-A0A7J6GEH2-F1
#
_cell.length_a   1.000
_cell.length_b   1.000
_cell.length_c   1.000
_cell.angle_alpha   90.00
_cell.angle_beta   90.00
_cell.angle_gamma   90.00
#
_symmetry.space_group_name_H-M   'P 1'
#
loop_
_entity.id
_entity.type
_entity.pdbx_description
1 polymer ?
#
loop_
_entity_poly.entity_id
_entity_poly.type
_entity_poly.pdbx_seq_one_letter_code
_entity_poly.pdbx_strand_id
1 'polypeptide(L)'
;MHDPCGDDVDDLEDDLEDDLEDDDGVGEENNSQKPSRGPSLLPRLIQSRSEGRRIFVDYNVYGQPTGIGRVLKGIKERPDEFPPRKPKGYEKLILDEDWKKFVESRISDEWLALRKKMQDVRAMNKYNHKLGRGGYVQAEAELEKQLGHQLNGFDRADLWSRARTDNKGELSEDAKEIKQKIDHYRELQEKGEWEPQGSEDVLTKALGTPEERGRVRGVGFGVTPTQFWNTPRPRSSKGKEK
;
A
#
# COMPACT_ATOMS: atom_id res chain seq x y z
N MET A 1 28.05 -72.97 -40.22
CA MET A 1 26.96 -72.34 -41.00
C MET A 1 27.05 -70.85 -40.74
N HIS A 2 27.36 -70.10 -41.80
CA HIS A 2 27.40 -68.63 -41.94
C HIS A 2 28.45 -67.84 -41.15
N ASP A 3 29.54 -67.51 -41.85
CA ASP A 3 30.09 -66.14 -42.00
C ASP A 3 29.47 -65.51 -43.29
N PRO A 4 29.73 -64.25 -43.72
CA PRO A 4 30.43 -63.08 -43.12
C PRO A 4 29.70 -61.73 -43.37
N CYS A 5 30.31 -60.61 -42.97
CA CYS A 5 30.52 -59.34 -43.70
C CYS A 5 31.01 -58.32 -42.64
N GLY A 6 32.27 -57.85 -42.63
CA GLY A 6 33.02 -57.22 -43.72
C GLY A 6 32.78 -55.71 -43.62
N ASP A 7 33.72 -54.93 -43.06
CA ASP A 7 34.74 -54.16 -43.81
C ASP A 7 34.30 -52.66 -43.77
N ASP A 8 35.11 -51.61 -43.62
CA ASP A 8 36.53 -51.42 -43.83
C ASP A 8 36.90 -49.96 -43.44
N VAL A 9 38.20 -49.73 -43.21
CA VAL A 9 39.05 -48.55 -43.53
C VAL A 9 38.79 -47.20 -42.83
N ASP A 10 39.69 -46.74 -41.96
CA ASP A 10 41.03 -46.12 -42.19
C ASP A 10 40.96 -44.63 -42.53
N ASP A 11 41.76 -43.85 -41.80
CA ASP A 11 42.68 -42.79 -42.26
C ASP A 11 42.83 -41.73 -41.14
N LEU A 12 43.89 -41.84 -40.32
CA LEU A 12 45.22 -41.25 -40.52
C LEU A 12 45.15 -39.72 -40.45
N GLU A 13 45.50 -39.16 -39.27
CA GLU A 13 46.82 -38.57 -38.97
C GLU A 13 47.04 -37.25 -39.70
N ASP A 14 47.21 -36.17 -38.94
CA ASP A 14 48.31 -35.21 -39.11
C ASP A 14 48.20 -34.10 -38.04
N ASP A 15 49.05 -34.23 -37.03
CA ASP A 15 50.05 -33.24 -36.60
C ASP A 15 49.73 -31.75 -36.75
N LEU A 16 49.53 -31.08 -35.61
CA LEU A 16 50.17 -29.80 -35.31
C LEU A 16 50.45 -29.70 -33.81
N GLU A 17 51.71 -30.02 -33.44
CA GLU A 17 52.39 -29.38 -32.32
C GLU A 17 52.45 -27.87 -32.57
N ASP A 18 52.14 -27.06 -31.56
CA ASP A 18 52.74 -25.74 -31.34
C ASP A 18 52.50 -25.32 -29.88
N ASP A 19 53.57 -25.50 -29.12
CA ASP A 19 54.13 -24.61 -28.08
C ASP A 19 53.29 -24.13 -26.89
N LEU A 20 53.62 -24.76 -25.76
CA LEU A 20 53.63 -24.17 -24.43
C LEU A 20 54.55 -22.93 -24.42
N GLU A 21 53.97 -21.74 -24.30
CA GLU A 21 54.64 -20.61 -23.65
C GLU A 21 53.91 -20.30 -22.34
N ASP A 22 54.66 -20.44 -21.25
CA ASP A 22 54.34 -19.96 -19.91
C ASP A 22 54.21 -18.42 -19.91
N ASP A 23 53.03 -17.89 -19.57
CA ASP A 23 52.90 -16.49 -19.12
C ASP A 23 52.20 -16.44 -17.75
N ASP A 24 53.03 -16.19 -16.74
CA ASP A 24 52.68 -15.92 -15.35
C ASP A 24 51.86 -14.62 -15.21
N GLY A 25 50.56 -14.70 -15.51
CA GLY A 25 49.60 -13.62 -15.30
C GLY A 25 48.80 -13.79 -14.01
N VAL A 26 49.30 -13.27 -12.89
CA VAL A 26 48.56 -13.13 -11.62
C VAL A 26 47.30 -12.29 -11.85
N GLY A 27 46.16 -12.96 -12.06
CA GLY A 27 44.83 -12.35 -12.16
C GLY A 27 44.03 -12.64 -10.89
N GLU A 28 44.01 -11.68 -9.97
CA GLU A 28 43.20 -11.72 -8.75
C GLU A 28 41.75 -12.14 -9.04
N GLU A 29 41.34 -13.25 -8.42
CA GLU A 29 39.95 -13.67 -8.34
C GLU A 29 39.12 -12.60 -7.59
N ASN A 30 38.62 -11.60 -8.31
CA ASN A 30 37.55 -10.76 -7.80
C ASN A 30 36.24 -11.54 -7.88
N ASN A 31 36.07 -12.47 -6.93
CA ASN A 31 34.82 -13.13 -6.62
C ASN A 31 33.77 -12.08 -6.22
N SER A 32 33.19 -11.42 -7.22
CA SER A 32 32.04 -10.54 -7.08
C SER A 32 30.80 -11.43 -6.95
N GLN A 33 30.72 -12.19 -5.86
CA GLN A 33 29.48 -12.84 -5.44
C GLN A 33 28.42 -11.74 -5.32
N LYS A 34 27.55 -11.64 -6.34
CA LYS A 34 26.37 -10.80 -6.27
C LYS A 34 25.60 -11.25 -5.02
N PRO A 35 25.26 -10.35 -4.09
CA PRO A 35 24.60 -10.75 -2.86
C PRO A 35 23.31 -11.48 -3.21
N SER A 36 23.15 -12.70 -2.68
CA SER A 36 21.90 -13.44 -2.78
C SER A 36 20.79 -12.61 -2.14
N ARG A 37 19.56 -12.76 -2.64
CA ARG A 37 18.40 -12.08 -2.07
C ARG A 37 18.06 -12.68 -0.71
N GLY A 38 18.84 -12.32 0.31
CA GLY A 38 18.54 -12.54 1.72
C GLY A 38 17.74 -11.38 2.33
N PRO A 39 17.15 -11.58 3.52
CA PRO A 39 16.49 -10.49 4.23
C PRO A 39 17.48 -9.34 4.48
N SER A 40 17.09 -8.10 4.18
CA SER A 40 17.94 -6.94 4.45
C SER A 40 18.15 -6.82 5.96
N LEU A 41 19.35 -7.16 6.42
CA LEU A 41 19.79 -6.99 7.80
C LEU A 41 20.08 -5.50 8.02
N LEU A 42 19.05 -4.71 8.30
CA LEU A 42 19.19 -3.37 8.87
C LEU A 42 18.90 -3.48 10.37
N PRO A 43 19.91 -3.76 11.24
CA PRO A 43 19.67 -4.08 12.65
C PRO A 43 18.91 -2.98 13.38
N ARG A 44 19.21 -1.70 13.08
CA ARG A 44 18.49 -0.54 13.64
C ARG A 44 17.03 -0.47 13.22
N LEU A 45 16.70 -0.90 11.99
CA LEU A 45 15.31 -0.96 11.50
C LEU A 45 14.54 -2.10 12.17
N ILE A 46 15.19 -3.25 12.38
CA ILE A 46 14.63 -4.41 13.09
C ILE A 46 14.39 -4.05 14.56
N GLN A 47 15.38 -3.44 15.21
CA GLN A 47 15.30 -2.99 16.60
C GLN A 47 14.22 -1.91 16.80
N SER A 48 14.13 -0.92 15.90
CA SER A 48 13.07 0.09 15.97
C SER A 48 11.68 -0.54 15.77
N ARG A 49 11.55 -1.55 14.89
CA ARG A 49 10.30 -2.31 14.69
C ARG A 49 9.94 -3.14 15.93
N SER A 50 10.89 -3.80 16.57
CA SER A 50 10.66 -4.57 17.81
C SER A 50 10.31 -3.67 19.00
N GLU A 51 10.90 -2.48 19.07
CA GLU A 51 10.55 -1.44 20.06
C GLU A 51 9.24 -0.70 19.72
N GLY A 52 8.58 -1.05 18.61
CA GLY A 52 7.33 -0.45 18.17
C GLY A 52 7.45 1.02 17.73
N ARG A 53 8.66 1.51 17.47
CA ARG A 53 8.95 2.87 17.00
C ARG A 53 8.79 2.94 15.49
N ARG A 54 7.86 3.78 15.03
CA ARG A 54 7.65 4.01 13.59
C ARG A 54 8.69 5.00 13.08
N ILE A 55 9.57 4.53 12.20
CA ILE A 55 10.53 5.39 11.50
C ILE A 55 9.80 6.17 10.40
N PHE A 56 9.58 7.46 10.67
CA PHE A 56 9.05 8.42 9.70
C PHE A 56 10.14 8.84 8.73
N VAL A 57 9.82 8.83 7.44
CA VAL A 57 10.67 9.39 6.38
C VAL A 57 10.10 10.75 6.06
N ASP A 58 10.88 11.79 6.30
CA ASP A 58 10.52 13.14 5.90
C ASP A 58 10.74 13.30 4.40
N TYR A 59 10.09 14.29 3.81
CA TYR A 59 10.23 14.59 2.39
C TYR A 59 10.46 16.09 2.19
N ASN A 60 11.38 16.46 1.31
CA ASN A 60 11.55 17.86 0.90
C ASN A 60 10.35 18.34 0.04
N VAL A 61 10.37 19.62 -0.35
CA VAL A 61 9.33 20.24 -1.20
C VAL A 61 9.16 19.51 -2.55
N TYR A 62 10.21 18.85 -3.03
CA TYR A 62 10.26 18.07 -4.27
C TYR A 62 9.86 16.60 -4.10
N GLY A 63 9.49 16.16 -2.89
CA GLY A 63 9.07 14.78 -2.62
C GLY A 63 10.23 13.78 -2.58
N GLN A 64 11.47 14.25 -2.43
CA GLN A 64 12.61 13.38 -2.16
C GLN A 64 12.70 13.08 -0.65
N PRO A 65 12.99 11.82 -0.26
CA PRO A 65 13.09 11.44 1.14
C PRO A 65 14.32 12.11 1.79
N THR A 66 14.10 12.75 2.94
CA THR A 66 15.08 13.47 3.75
C THR A 66 15.08 12.95 5.20
N GLY A 67 16.04 13.44 6.00
CA GLY A 67 16.06 13.20 7.45
C GLY A 67 16.58 11.83 7.92
N ILE A 68 16.45 11.58 9.21
CA ILE A 68 17.01 10.40 9.89
C ILE A 68 16.34 9.10 9.42
N GLY A 69 15.03 9.11 9.20
CA GLY A 69 14.32 7.88 8.84
C GLY A 69 14.61 7.35 7.44
N ARG A 70 15.07 8.22 6.55
CA ARG A 70 15.63 7.88 5.24
C ARG A 70 16.93 7.08 5.37
N VAL A 71 17.86 7.55 6.22
CA VAL A 71 19.13 6.86 6.51
C VAL A 71 18.86 5.50 7.14
N LEU A 72 17.95 5.44 8.12
CA LEU A 72 17.56 4.20 8.79
C LEU A 72 16.89 3.16 7.86
N LYS A 73 16.29 3.61 6.74
CA LYS A 73 15.74 2.75 5.70
C LYS A 73 16.72 2.44 4.57
N GLY A 74 18.00 2.85 4.69
CA GLY A 74 19.02 2.60 3.66
C GLY A 74 18.76 3.34 2.35
N ILE A 75 17.98 4.42 2.37
CA ILE A 75 17.71 5.21 1.16
C ILE A 75 18.95 6.09 0.90
N LYS A 76 19.71 5.82 -0.17
CA LYS A 76 20.95 6.57 -0.51
C LYS A 76 20.69 8.05 -0.77
N GLU A 77 21.50 8.96 -0.21
CA GLU A 77 21.43 10.42 -0.44
C GLU A 77 21.32 10.73 -1.93
N ARG A 78 20.24 11.43 -2.28
CA ARG A 78 20.12 12.08 -3.58
C ARG A 78 20.49 13.53 -3.31
N PRO A 79 21.44 14.12 -4.05
CA PRO A 79 21.69 15.55 -3.97
C PRO A 79 20.36 16.29 -4.13
N ASP A 80 20.17 17.37 -3.39
CA ASP A 80 18.99 18.25 -3.45
C ASP A 80 19.03 19.09 -4.75
N GLU A 81 19.35 18.43 -5.86
CA GLU A 81 19.49 19.00 -7.18
C GLU A 81 18.12 19.03 -7.84
N PHE A 82 17.70 20.25 -8.10
CA PHE A 82 16.58 20.57 -8.96
C PHE A 82 17.12 20.88 -10.37
N PRO A 83 16.51 20.35 -11.44
CA PRO A 83 15.33 19.47 -11.48
C PRO A 83 15.61 18.04 -11.00
N PRO A 84 14.60 17.31 -10.45
CA PRO A 84 14.79 15.94 -10.01
C PRO A 84 15.32 15.07 -11.16
N ARG A 85 16.28 14.19 -10.88
CA ARG A 85 16.82 13.24 -11.86
C ARG A 85 15.79 12.16 -12.22
N LYS A 86 15.88 11.64 -13.44
CA LYS A 86 15.10 10.48 -13.88
C LYS A 86 15.26 9.31 -12.89
N PRO A 87 14.21 8.53 -12.62
CA PRO A 87 14.34 7.30 -11.84
C PRO A 87 15.34 6.33 -12.51
N LYS A 88 16.37 5.89 -11.77
CA LYS A 88 17.45 5.01 -12.29
C LYS A 88 16.95 3.76 -13.02
N GLY A 89 15.85 3.16 -12.55
CA GLY A 89 15.26 1.96 -13.17
C GLY A 89 14.57 2.22 -14.52
N TYR A 90 14.30 3.49 -14.85
CA TYR A 90 13.55 3.91 -16.03
C TYR A 90 14.35 4.88 -16.92
N GLU A 91 15.62 5.11 -16.62
CA GLU A 91 16.48 6.07 -17.33
C GLU A 91 16.58 5.78 -18.84
N LYS A 92 16.59 4.49 -19.20
CA LYS A 92 16.61 4.01 -20.59
C LYS A 92 15.26 4.10 -21.30
N LEU A 93 14.15 4.20 -20.56
CA LEU A 93 12.78 4.18 -21.10
C LEU A 93 12.20 5.59 -21.23
N ILE A 94 12.63 6.51 -20.38
CA ILE A 94 12.14 7.90 -20.36
C ILE A 94 13.13 8.74 -21.17
N LEU A 95 12.66 9.34 -22.27
CA LEU A 95 13.46 10.27 -23.06
C LEU A 95 13.81 11.54 -22.24
N ASP A 96 14.97 12.14 -22.51
CA ASP A 96 15.39 13.37 -21.81
C ASP A 96 14.40 14.51 -22.01
N GLU A 97 13.85 14.63 -23.21
CA GLU A 97 12.87 15.64 -23.56
C GLU A 97 11.56 15.47 -22.79
N ASP A 98 11.04 14.23 -22.70
CA ASP A 98 9.82 13.92 -21.97
C ASP A 98 9.98 14.17 -20.47
N TRP A 99 11.17 13.87 -19.93
CA TRP A 99 11.49 14.16 -18.55
C TRP A 99 11.50 15.67 -18.27
N LYS A 100 12.11 16.47 -19.16
CA LYS A 100 12.11 17.94 -19.02
C LYS A 100 10.69 18.51 -19.06
N LYS A 101 9.88 18.12 -20.05
CA LYS A 101 8.46 18.50 -20.15
C LYS A 101 7.68 18.11 -18.90
N PHE A 102 7.90 16.89 -18.40
CA PHE A 102 7.27 16.44 -17.15
C PHE A 102 7.68 17.33 -15.97
N VAL A 103 8.96 17.62 -15.81
CA VAL A 103 9.43 18.45 -14.70
C VAL A 103 8.85 19.87 -14.78
N GLU A 104 8.89 20.51 -15.95
CA GLU A 104 8.25 21.81 -16.18
C GLU A 104 6.76 21.79 -15.79
N SER A 105 6.03 20.73 -16.17
CA SER A 105 4.62 20.58 -15.80
C SER A 105 4.36 20.43 -14.28
N ARG A 106 5.35 19.95 -13.51
CA ARG A 106 5.23 19.77 -12.04
C ARG A 106 5.69 20.99 -11.25
N ILE A 107 6.36 21.93 -11.92
CA ILE A 107 6.81 23.20 -11.33
C ILE A 107 5.81 24.32 -11.61
N SER A 108 4.95 24.15 -12.62
CA SER A 108 3.94 25.16 -12.96
C SER A 108 3.07 25.54 -11.74
N ASP A 109 2.76 26.83 -11.63
CA ASP A 109 1.98 27.38 -10.52
C ASP A 109 0.61 26.72 -10.40
N GLU A 110 -0.02 26.42 -11.55
CA GLU A 110 -1.29 25.70 -11.61
C GLU A 110 -1.20 24.31 -10.95
N TRP A 111 -0.11 23.58 -11.23
CA TRP A 111 0.09 22.24 -10.66
C TRP A 111 0.39 22.30 -9.16
N LEU A 112 1.21 23.26 -8.72
CA LEU A 112 1.53 23.46 -7.31
C LEU A 112 0.26 23.84 -6.51
N ALA A 113 -0.58 24.71 -7.05
CA ALA A 113 -1.86 25.07 -6.45
C ALA A 113 -2.80 23.85 -6.34
N LEU A 114 -2.90 23.05 -7.40
CA LEU A 114 -3.69 21.82 -7.39
C LEU A 114 -3.16 20.81 -6.36
N ARG A 115 -1.83 20.60 -6.30
CA ARG A 115 -1.18 19.71 -5.32
C ARG A 115 -1.53 20.14 -3.90
N LYS A 116 -1.38 21.43 -3.58
CA LYS A 116 -1.65 21.95 -2.24
C LYS A 116 -3.12 21.75 -1.85
N LYS A 117 -4.04 22.09 -2.76
CA LYS A 117 -5.48 21.85 -2.56
C LYS A 117 -5.77 20.38 -2.24
N MET A 118 -5.18 19.44 -2.97
CA MET A 118 -5.39 18.01 -2.72
C MET A 118 -4.75 17.53 -1.41
N GLN A 119 -3.61 18.10 -1.01
CA GLN A 119 -3.00 17.85 0.30
C GLN A 119 -3.89 18.35 1.44
N ASP A 120 -4.47 19.55 1.32
CA ASP A 120 -5.38 20.12 2.29
C ASP A 120 -6.64 19.25 2.44
N VAL A 121 -7.23 18.80 1.32
CA VAL A 121 -8.35 17.85 1.33
C VAL A 121 -7.97 16.53 2.00
N ARG A 122 -6.76 15.99 1.74
CA ARG A 122 -6.30 14.76 2.40
C ARG A 122 -6.13 14.94 3.90
N ALA A 123 -5.65 16.11 4.35
CA ALA A 123 -5.44 16.44 5.75
C ALA A 123 -6.76 16.52 6.54
N MET A 124 -7.87 16.86 5.89
CA MET A 124 -9.20 16.83 6.52
C MET A 124 -9.67 15.42 6.94
N ASN A 125 -9.05 14.34 6.42
CA ASN A 125 -9.39 12.99 6.83
C ASN A 125 -8.74 12.62 8.19
N LYS A 126 -9.46 12.96 9.27
CA LYS A 126 -9.08 12.71 10.67
C LYS A 126 -8.95 11.22 10.98
N TYR A 127 -9.92 10.42 10.53
CA TYR A 127 -10.06 9.02 10.97
C TYR A 127 -9.50 8.02 9.96
N ASN A 128 -8.17 8.03 9.79
CA ASN A 128 -7.48 7.09 8.90
C ASN A 128 -7.60 5.64 9.40
N HIS A 129 -8.09 4.74 8.54
CA HIS A 129 -8.12 3.32 8.83
C HIS A 129 -6.70 2.71 8.80
N LYS A 130 -6.54 1.59 9.49
CA LYS A 130 -5.30 0.80 9.65
C LYS A 130 -5.38 -0.59 9.01
N LEU A 131 -6.50 -0.90 8.35
CA LEU A 131 -6.71 -2.15 7.64
C LEU A 131 -5.66 -2.36 6.54
N GLY A 132 -5.32 -3.62 6.31
CA GLY A 132 -4.45 -4.05 5.23
C GLY A 132 -5.14 -4.13 3.87
N ARG A 133 -4.50 -4.81 2.93
CA ARG A 133 -4.95 -4.93 1.53
C ARG A 133 -6.36 -5.53 1.37
N GLY A 134 -6.81 -6.38 2.29
CA GLY A 134 -8.14 -6.97 2.26
C GLY A 134 -9.27 -6.07 2.78
N GLY A 135 -8.95 -4.88 3.31
CA GLY A 135 -9.94 -3.92 3.75
C GLY A 135 -10.96 -4.50 4.73
N TYR A 136 -12.21 -4.02 4.63
CA TYR A 136 -13.30 -4.45 5.53
C TYR A 136 -13.72 -5.90 5.31
N VAL A 137 -13.65 -6.41 4.08
CA VAL A 137 -14.00 -7.81 3.75
C VAL A 137 -13.13 -8.78 4.56
N GLN A 138 -11.83 -8.53 4.60
CA GLN A 138 -10.93 -9.35 5.41
C GLN A 138 -11.13 -9.11 6.91
N ALA A 139 -11.37 -7.86 7.34
CA ALA A 139 -11.64 -7.55 8.74
C ALA A 139 -12.88 -8.28 9.27
N GLU A 140 -13.90 -8.41 8.43
CA GLU A 140 -15.13 -9.14 8.70
C GLU A 140 -14.88 -10.64 8.83
N ALA A 141 -14.22 -11.25 7.85
CA ALA A 141 -13.88 -12.68 7.87
C ALA A 141 -12.99 -13.06 9.07
N GLU A 142 -12.05 -12.18 9.46
CA GLU A 142 -11.23 -12.39 10.66
C GLU A 142 -12.05 -12.33 11.95
N LEU A 143 -13.02 -11.41 12.01
CA LEU A 143 -13.91 -11.27 13.16
C LEU A 143 -14.84 -12.48 13.28
N GLU A 144 -15.36 -12.95 12.15
CA GLU A 144 -16.16 -14.17 12.05
C GLU A 144 -15.42 -15.40 12.55
N LYS A 145 -14.17 -15.56 12.14
CA LYS A 145 -13.30 -16.64 12.61
C LYS A 145 -13.04 -16.55 14.13
N GLN A 146 -12.88 -15.35 14.68
CA GLN A 146 -12.66 -15.13 16.11
C GLN A 146 -13.90 -15.45 16.95
N LEU A 147 -15.09 -15.15 16.44
CA LEU A 147 -16.37 -15.40 17.10
C LEU A 147 -16.97 -16.78 16.76
N GLY A 148 -16.20 -17.66 16.14
CA GLY A 148 -16.61 -19.03 15.84
C GLY A 148 -17.80 -19.14 14.89
N HIS A 149 -17.93 -18.22 13.92
CA HIS A 149 -19.01 -18.21 12.92
C HIS A 149 -20.44 -18.11 13.50
N GLN A 150 -20.59 -17.54 14.70
CA GLN A 150 -21.87 -17.47 15.41
C GLN A 150 -22.79 -16.31 14.97
N LEU A 151 -22.33 -15.41 14.09
CA LEU A 151 -23.07 -14.19 13.69
C LEU A 151 -23.12 -14.02 12.17
N ASN A 152 -24.33 -13.79 11.65
CA ASN A 152 -24.59 -13.36 10.28
C ASN A 152 -24.80 -11.84 10.26
N GLY A 153 -23.71 -11.09 10.13
CA GLY A 153 -23.73 -9.63 9.97
C GLY A 153 -23.14 -8.90 11.17
N PHE A 154 -22.01 -8.23 10.93
CA PHE A 154 -21.39 -7.38 11.94
C PHE A 154 -21.95 -5.96 11.87
N ASP A 155 -22.16 -5.37 13.04
CA ASP A 155 -22.50 -3.95 13.11
C ASP A 155 -21.36 -3.13 12.50
N ARG A 156 -21.72 -2.21 11.61
CA ARG A 156 -20.73 -1.36 10.94
C ARG A 156 -19.96 -0.48 11.93
N ALA A 157 -20.52 -0.19 13.11
CA ALA A 157 -19.81 0.55 14.15
C ALA A 157 -18.63 -0.26 14.73
N ASP A 158 -18.77 -1.58 14.86
CA ASP A 158 -17.68 -2.48 15.28
C ASP A 158 -16.61 -2.56 14.20
N LEU A 159 -17.02 -2.76 12.95
CA LEU A 159 -16.10 -2.77 11.81
C LEU A 159 -15.35 -1.43 11.69
N TRP A 160 -16.03 -0.31 11.88
CA TRP A 160 -15.41 1.03 11.87
C TRP A 160 -14.38 1.20 12.97
N SER A 161 -14.68 0.70 14.18
CA SER A 161 -13.80 0.75 15.35
C SER A 161 -12.58 -0.14 15.13
N ARG A 162 -12.79 -1.42 14.77
CA ARG A 162 -11.73 -2.38 14.43
C ARG A 162 -10.82 -1.86 13.33
N ALA A 163 -11.39 -1.22 12.30
CA ALA A 163 -10.63 -0.66 11.20
C ALA A 163 -9.66 0.46 11.61
N ARG A 164 -9.83 1.06 12.80
CA ARG A 164 -9.02 2.17 13.32
C ARG A 164 -8.15 1.78 14.50
N THR A 165 -8.44 0.65 15.11
CA THR A 165 -7.54 -0.01 16.06
C THR A 165 -6.28 -0.46 15.33
N ASP A 166 -5.12 -0.16 15.90
CA ASP A 166 -3.85 -0.66 15.39
C ASP A 166 -3.56 -2.09 15.88
N ASN A 167 -2.42 -2.64 15.46
CA ASN A 167 -2.01 -4.00 15.86
C ASN A 167 -1.73 -4.13 17.37
N LYS A 168 -1.61 -3.03 18.11
CA LYS A 168 -1.41 -3.00 19.56
C LYS A 168 -2.73 -2.85 20.33
N GLY A 169 -3.85 -2.67 19.63
CA GLY A 169 -5.14 -2.40 20.26
C GLY A 169 -5.42 -0.91 20.51
N GLU A 170 -4.57 -0.01 20.03
CA GLU A 170 -4.68 1.43 20.29
C GLU A 170 -5.43 2.17 19.17
N LEU A 171 -6.22 3.15 19.58
CA LEU A 171 -6.94 4.09 18.73
C LEU A 171 -6.30 5.48 18.81
N SER A 172 -6.38 6.25 17.72
CA SER A 172 -6.05 7.70 17.75
C SER A 172 -6.96 8.44 18.73
N GLU A 173 -6.53 9.55 19.30
CA GLU A 173 -7.34 10.39 20.20
C GLU A 173 -8.70 10.72 19.59
N ASP A 174 -8.72 11.28 18.38
CA ASP A 174 -9.95 11.54 17.62
C ASP A 174 -10.85 10.28 17.47
N ALA A 175 -10.25 9.11 17.25
CA ALA A 175 -11.01 7.87 17.08
C ALA A 175 -11.51 7.29 18.41
N LYS A 176 -10.82 7.56 19.53
CA LYS A 176 -11.25 7.20 20.88
C LYS A 176 -12.52 7.96 21.27
N GLU A 177 -12.59 9.26 20.95
CA GLU A 177 -13.80 10.06 21.19
C GLU A 177 -15.02 9.48 20.46
N ILE A 178 -14.85 9.09 19.19
CA ILE A 178 -15.95 8.47 18.43
C ILE A 178 -16.31 7.11 19.01
N LYS A 179 -15.33 6.31 19.44
CA LYS A 179 -15.61 5.02 20.10
C LYS A 179 -16.42 5.21 21.38
N GLN A 180 -16.08 6.19 22.22
CA GLN A 180 -16.88 6.51 23.41
C GLN A 180 -18.31 6.92 23.06
N LYS A 181 -18.51 7.68 21.97
CA LYS A 181 -19.85 8.01 21.48
C LYS A 181 -20.62 6.79 20.97
N ILE A 182 -19.93 5.87 20.29
CA ILE A 182 -20.53 4.59 19.85
C ILE A 182 -21.03 3.82 21.08
N ASP A 183 -20.19 3.68 22.10
CA ASP A 183 -20.55 2.98 23.35
C ASP A 183 -21.74 3.66 24.04
N HIS A 184 -21.75 5.00 24.12
CA HIS A 184 -22.87 5.76 24.66
C HIS A 184 -24.20 5.52 23.90
N TYR A 185 -24.19 5.54 22.57
CA TYR A 185 -25.41 5.27 21.79
C TYR A 185 -25.87 3.81 21.91
N ARG A 186 -24.96 2.86 22.14
CA ARG A 186 -25.33 1.46 22.44
C ARG A 186 -26.03 1.34 23.79
N GLU A 187 -25.53 2.01 24.82
CA GLU A 187 -26.21 2.05 26.12
C GLU A 187 -27.63 2.63 26.02
N LEU A 188 -27.83 3.65 25.17
CA LEU A 188 -29.17 4.21 24.90
C LEU A 188 -30.09 3.22 24.18
N GLN A 189 -29.55 2.38 23.28
CA GLN A 189 -30.31 1.29 22.64
C GLN A 189 -30.70 0.21 23.64
N GLU A 190 -29.78 -0.20 24.51
CA GLU A 190 -30.04 -1.21 25.55
C GLU A 190 -31.11 -0.75 26.55
N LYS A 191 -31.15 0.55 26.86
CA LYS A 191 -32.18 1.17 27.70
C LYS A 191 -33.51 1.37 26.98
N GLY A 192 -33.56 1.22 25.66
CA GLY A 192 -34.74 1.50 24.84
C GLY A 192 -35.07 2.99 24.70
N GLU A 193 -34.14 3.88 25.05
CA GLU A 193 -34.31 5.34 24.94
C GLU A 193 -34.11 5.84 23.50
N TRP A 194 -33.39 5.06 22.68
CA TRP A 194 -33.11 5.40 21.30
C TRP A 194 -33.10 4.17 20.40
N GLU A 195 -33.72 4.29 19.23
CA GLU A 195 -33.70 3.25 18.19
C GLU A 195 -33.12 3.81 16.87
N PRO A 196 -32.32 3.02 16.16
CA PRO A 196 -31.73 3.43 14.90
C PRO A 196 -32.81 3.48 13.81
N GLN A 197 -32.81 4.55 13.01
CA GLN A 197 -33.76 4.73 11.91
C GLN A 197 -33.04 4.81 10.57
N GLY A 198 -33.12 3.73 9.78
CA GLY A 198 -32.48 3.65 8.47
C GLY A 198 -30.98 3.96 8.56
N SER A 199 -30.51 4.97 7.82
CA SER A 199 -29.11 5.41 7.81
C SER A 199 -28.65 6.16 9.06
N GLU A 200 -29.58 6.55 9.94
CA GLU A 200 -29.27 7.16 11.23
C GLU A 200 -29.05 6.07 12.30
N ASP A 201 -28.02 5.27 12.11
CA ASP A 201 -27.58 4.27 13.08
C ASP A 201 -26.51 4.81 14.05
N VAL A 202 -26.04 3.93 14.94
CA VAL A 202 -25.06 4.23 16.01
C VAL A 202 -23.85 4.97 15.46
N LEU A 203 -23.29 4.48 14.35
CA LEU A 203 -22.09 5.05 13.76
C LEU A 203 -22.36 6.44 13.15
N THR A 204 -23.50 6.65 12.48
CA THR A 204 -23.88 7.96 11.95
C THR A 204 -24.03 8.98 13.08
N LYS A 205 -24.72 8.61 14.17
CA LYS A 205 -24.90 9.48 15.33
C LYS A 205 -23.58 9.79 16.03
N ALA A 206 -22.72 8.79 16.22
CA ALA A 206 -21.41 8.98 16.83
C ALA A 206 -20.49 9.91 16.03
N LEU A 207 -20.48 9.77 14.69
CA LEU A 207 -19.70 10.63 13.79
C LEU A 207 -20.30 12.04 13.65
N GLY A 208 -21.60 12.20 13.89
CA GLY A 208 -22.30 13.48 13.78
C GLY A 208 -22.47 13.99 12.35
N THR A 209 -22.14 13.17 11.34
CA THR A 209 -22.32 13.52 9.92
C THR A 209 -23.17 12.47 9.21
N PRO A 210 -24.11 12.89 8.35
CA PRO A 210 -24.93 11.97 7.59
C PRO A 210 -24.08 11.15 6.62
N GLU A 211 -24.60 10.00 6.21
CA GLU A 211 -23.90 9.15 5.24
C GLU A 211 -23.83 9.81 3.85
N GLU A 212 -22.69 9.68 3.20
CA GLU A 212 -22.49 10.20 1.85
C GLU A 212 -23.26 9.38 0.81
N ARG A 213 -23.65 10.03 -0.29
CA ARG A 213 -24.28 9.33 -1.41
C ARG A 213 -23.25 8.43 -2.10
N GLY A 214 -23.63 7.18 -2.36
CA GLY A 214 -22.86 6.24 -3.19
C GLY A 214 -21.84 5.37 -2.44
N ARG A 215 -21.61 5.59 -1.14
CA ARG A 215 -20.73 4.74 -0.33
C ARG A 215 -21.23 4.63 1.11
N VAL A 216 -21.05 3.45 1.72
CA VAL A 216 -21.29 3.22 3.15
C VAL A 216 -19.97 3.10 3.91
N ARG A 217 -19.79 3.91 4.96
CA ARG A 217 -18.70 3.81 5.93
C ARG A 217 -18.82 2.51 6.71
N GLY A 218 -17.71 1.79 6.84
CA GLY A 218 -17.63 0.57 7.67
C GLY A 218 -17.94 -0.76 6.97
N VAL A 219 -18.35 -0.75 5.69
CA VAL A 219 -18.93 -1.95 5.03
C VAL A 219 -18.20 -2.33 3.72
N GLY A 220 -16.96 -1.84 3.53
CA GLY A 220 -16.14 -2.21 2.35
C GLY A 220 -16.42 -1.40 1.09
N PHE A 221 -15.88 -1.86 -0.03
CA PHE A 221 -15.94 -1.17 -1.32
C PHE A 221 -17.18 -1.60 -2.12
N GLY A 222 -17.84 -0.66 -2.79
CA GLY A 222 -18.95 -0.93 -3.70
C GLY A 222 -20.34 -1.01 -3.04
N VAL A 223 -20.42 -0.99 -1.70
CA VAL A 223 -21.70 -1.00 -0.98
C VAL A 223 -22.31 0.41 -0.99
N THR A 224 -23.51 0.51 -1.56
CA THR A 224 -24.28 1.76 -1.60
C THR A 224 -25.32 1.83 -0.48
N PRO A 225 -25.67 3.03 0.01
CA PRO A 225 -26.72 3.20 1.01
C PRO A 225 -28.05 2.50 0.65
N THR A 226 -28.42 2.54 -0.63
CA THR A 226 -29.64 1.88 -1.14
C THR A 226 -29.61 0.36 -1.01
N GLN A 227 -28.45 -0.27 -1.12
CA GLN A 227 -28.30 -1.72 -0.93
C GLN A 227 -28.23 -2.08 0.55
N PHE A 228 -27.55 -1.25 1.35
CA PHE A 228 -27.30 -1.56 2.75
C PHE A 228 -28.54 -1.34 3.64
N TRP A 229 -29.22 -0.20 3.49
CA TRP A 229 -30.45 0.12 4.26
C TRP A 229 -31.74 -0.20 3.50
N ASN A 230 -31.67 -0.87 2.34
CA ASN A 230 -32.81 -1.16 1.47
C ASN A 230 -33.66 0.09 1.15
N THR A 231 -33.05 1.28 1.12
CA THR A 231 -33.79 2.52 0.88
C THR A 231 -34.20 2.61 -0.60
N PRO A 232 -35.42 3.10 -0.92
CA PRO A 232 -35.86 3.26 -2.29
C PRO A 232 -34.86 4.09 -3.09
N ARG A 233 -34.58 3.68 -4.34
CA ARG A 233 -33.75 4.50 -5.23
C ARG A 233 -34.43 5.86 -5.42
N PRO A 234 -33.72 6.99 -5.22
CA PRO A 234 -34.31 8.29 -5.47
C PRO A 234 -34.75 8.35 -6.94
N ARG A 235 -36.02 8.69 -7.18
CA ARG A 235 -36.51 8.90 -8.55
C ARG A 235 -35.74 10.07 -9.14
N SER A 236 -35.08 9.83 -10.28
CA SER A 236 -34.47 10.88 -11.10
C SER A 236 -35.52 11.95 -11.40
N SER A 237 -35.32 13.19 -10.93
CA SER A 237 -36.17 14.34 -11.26
C SER A 237 -35.90 14.89 -12.67
N LYS A 238 -35.51 14.01 -13.62
CA LYS A 238 -35.40 14.41 -15.03
C LYS A 238 -36.80 14.34 -15.66
N GLY A 239 -37.40 15.51 -15.81
CA GLY A 239 -38.47 15.78 -16.79
C GLY A 239 -39.88 15.37 -16.38
N LYS A 240 -40.57 16.24 -15.63
CA LYS A 240 -42.02 16.43 -15.77
C LYS A 240 -42.32 17.93 -15.79
N GLU A 241 -41.91 18.60 -16.85
CA GLU A 241 -42.69 19.72 -17.38
C GLU A 241 -43.43 19.16 -18.60
N LYS A 242 -44.76 19.28 -18.56
CA LYS A 242 -45.68 19.00 -19.66
C LYS A 242 -45.90 20.28 -20.43
#